data_AF-A0A9N9NVG6-F1
#
_entry.id   AF-A0A9N9NVG6-F1
#
_cell.length_a   1.000
_cell.length_b   1.000
_cell.length_c   1.000
_cell.angle_alpha   90.00
_cell.angle_beta   90.00
_cell.angle_gamma   90.00
#
_symmetry.space_group_name_H-M   'P 1'
#
loop_
_entity.id
_entity.type
_entity.pdbx_description
1 polymer ?
#
loop_
_entity_poly.entity_id
_entity_poly.type
_entity_poly.pdbx_seq_one_letter_code
_entity_poly.pdbx_strand_id
1 'polypeptide(L)'
;APRAKMNQQRSRRFRTAQEDKEKAEEATHEIERLEASGQSIDTTLKQKKSFDSNCITPGTPFMARLAECLRYWIADKLNTEPGWKNAFILSDASVPGEGEHKIMDFIRAQRGSPYHDPNTCHVIYGLDADLIMLSLATHEPHFKVLREDVFFQEGIYRGCFI
;
A
#
# COMPACT_ATOMS: atom_id res chain seq x y z
N ALA A 1 13.85 5.91 2.24
CA ALA A 1 13.51 6.72 1.04
C ALA A 1 14.49 7.88 0.93
N PRO A 2 14.78 8.38 -0.29
CA PRO A 2 15.60 9.57 -0.49
C PRO A 2 14.97 10.82 0.13
N ARG A 3 15.78 11.84 0.42
CA ARG A 3 15.32 13.10 1.04
C ARG A 3 14.20 13.79 0.24
N ALA A 4 14.26 13.72 -1.08
CA ALA A 4 13.21 14.27 -1.96
C ALA A 4 11.84 13.67 -1.64
N LYS A 5 11.75 12.32 -1.55
CA LYS A 5 10.53 11.63 -1.15
C LYS A 5 10.13 11.93 0.29
N MET A 6 11.09 12.02 1.21
CA MET A 6 10.80 12.35 2.62
C MET A 6 10.10 13.71 2.75
N ASN A 7 10.51 14.72 1.98
CA ASN A 7 9.85 16.02 1.96
C ASN A 7 8.41 15.91 1.44
N GLN A 8 8.20 15.17 0.33
CA GLN A 8 6.86 14.94 -0.22
C GLN A 8 5.94 14.22 0.78
N GLN A 9 6.44 13.15 1.41
CA GLN A 9 5.69 12.40 2.43
C GLN A 9 5.38 13.26 3.67
N ARG A 10 6.32 14.10 4.11
CA ARG A 10 6.08 15.07 5.17
C ARG A 10 4.94 16.01 4.81
N SER A 11 5.01 16.68 3.66
CA SER A 11 3.96 17.62 3.24
C SER A 11 2.58 16.95 3.14
N ARG A 12 2.50 15.73 2.60
CA ARG A 12 1.24 14.97 2.53
C ARG A 12 0.66 14.68 3.92
N ARG A 13 1.49 14.16 4.84
CA ARG A 13 1.04 13.79 6.20
C ARG A 13 0.59 14.99 7.02
N PHE A 14 1.31 16.10 6.92
CA PHE A 14 0.90 17.34 7.58
C PHE A 14 -0.45 17.82 7.08
N ARG A 15 -0.70 17.76 5.78
CA ARG A 15 -2.00 18.11 5.19
C ARG A 15 -3.10 17.17 5.67
N THR A 16 -2.89 15.85 5.56
CA THR A 16 -3.89 14.87 6.00
C THR A 16 -4.22 15.01 7.48
N ALA A 17 -3.23 15.21 8.35
CA ALA A 17 -3.47 15.42 9.78
C ALA A 17 -4.28 16.70 10.06
N GLN A 18 -4.08 17.75 9.26
CA GLN A 18 -4.88 18.97 9.36
C GLN A 18 -6.32 18.73 8.87
N GLU A 19 -6.49 18.13 7.70
CA GLU A 19 -7.81 17.80 7.14
C GLU A 19 -8.61 16.86 8.07
N ASP A 20 -7.94 15.89 8.71
CA ASP A 20 -8.57 14.98 9.67
C ASP A 20 -9.01 15.71 10.93
N LYS A 21 -8.25 16.71 11.39
CA LYS A 21 -8.61 17.56 12.52
C LYS A 21 -9.82 18.43 12.17
N GLU A 22 -9.80 19.09 11.02
CA GLU A 22 -10.91 19.93 10.54
C GLU A 22 -12.20 19.11 10.40
N LYS A 23 -12.12 17.92 9.79
CA LYS A 23 -13.27 16.98 9.69
C LYS A 23 -13.79 16.53 11.05
N ALA A 24 -12.91 16.32 12.03
CA ALA A 24 -13.33 15.93 13.37
C ALA A 24 -14.07 17.07 14.07
N GLU A 25 -13.59 18.32 13.93
CA GLU A 25 -14.25 19.52 14.46
C GLU A 25 -15.62 19.74 13.80
N GLU A 26 -15.70 19.63 12.47
CA GLU A 26 -16.97 19.71 11.72
C GLU A 26 -17.96 18.63 12.15
N ALA A 27 -17.50 17.38 12.31
CA ALA A 27 -18.35 16.29 12.78
C ALA A 27 -18.87 16.54 14.20
N THR A 28 -18.06 17.11 15.10
CA THR A 28 -18.52 17.47 16.44
C THR A 28 -19.57 18.57 16.42
N HIS A 29 -19.37 19.62 15.62
CA HIS A 29 -20.33 20.72 15.51
C HIS A 29 -21.66 20.27 14.89
N GLU A 30 -21.64 19.38 13.90
CA GLU A 30 -22.86 18.82 13.32
C GLU A 30 -23.62 17.94 14.33
N ILE A 31 -22.90 17.16 15.15
CA ILE A 31 -23.49 16.39 16.24
C ILE A 31 -24.20 17.31 17.25
N GLU A 32 -23.54 18.38 17.69
CA GLU A 32 -24.12 19.36 18.62
C GLU A 32 -25.38 20.03 18.04
N ARG A 33 -25.36 20.37 16.75
CA ARG A 33 -26.51 20.96 16.05
C ARG A 33 -27.70 20.00 15.99
N LEU A 34 -27.44 18.73 15.67
CA LEU A 34 -28.47 17.70 15.58
C LEU A 34 -29.08 17.39 16.96
N GLU A 35 -28.26 17.37 18.02
CA GLU A 35 -28.74 17.22 19.40
C GLU A 35 -29.59 18.40 19.84
N ALA A 36 -29.18 19.63 19.52
CA ALA A 36 -29.98 20.83 19.78
C ALA A 36 -31.33 20.82 19.04
N SER A 37 -31.41 20.17 17.88
CA SER A 37 -32.65 19.98 17.12
C SER A 37 -33.56 18.85 17.64
N GLY A 38 -33.14 18.13 18.69
CA GLY A 38 -33.91 17.04 19.29
C GLY A 38 -33.83 15.69 18.55
N GLN A 39 -32.91 15.54 17.59
CA GLN A 39 -32.66 14.25 16.94
C GLN A 39 -31.73 13.38 17.79
N SER A 40 -32.11 12.12 18.02
CA SER A 40 -31.26 11.16 18.72
C SER A 40 -30.19 10.59 17.79
N ILE A 41 -28.92 10.87 18.06
CA ILE A 41 -27.79 10.29 17.32
C ILE A 41 -27.32 9.02 18.02
N ASP A 42 -27.08 7.97 17.24
CA ASP A 42 -26.46 6.74 17.72
C ASP A 42 -25.05 7.03 18.28
N THR A 43 -24.88 6.80 19.57
CA THR A 43 -23.62 7.05 20.30
C THR A 43 -22.46 6.17 19.83
N THR A 44 -22.74 5.08 19.10
CA THR A 44 -21.69 4.25 18.50
C THR A 44 -20.95 4.96 17.37
N LEU A 45 -21.62 5.89 16.65
CA LEU A 45 -20.98 6.72 15.62
C LEU A 45 -20.01 7.74 16.22
N LYS A 46 -20.21 8.14 17.48
CA LYS A 46 -19.35 9.10 18.18
C LYS A 46 -17.99 8.52 18.60
N GLN A 47 -17.84 7.20 18.63
CA GLN A 47 -16.68 6.53 19.23
C GLN A 47 -15.80 5.78 18.24
N LYS A 48 -16.06 5.88 16.93
CA LYS A 48 -15.26 5.18 15.93
C LYS A 48 -13.86 5.81 15.84
N LYS A 49 -12.91 5.23 16.58
CA LYS A 49 -11.50 5.62 16.49
C LYS A 49 -11.02 5.41 15.06
N SER A 50 -10.60 6.49 14.40
CA SER A 50 -9.96 6.41 13.10
C SER A 50 -8.61 5.70 13.21
N PHE A 51 -8.23 4.99 12.15
CA PHE A 51 -6.91 4.38 12.06
C PHE A 51 -5.87 5.46 11.75
N ASP A 52 -4.85 5.61 12.60
CA ASP A 52 -3.75 6.54 12.36
C ASP A 52 -2.84 6.02 11.23
N SER A 53 -3.06 6.53 10.02
CA SER A 53 -2.28 6.16 8.84
C SER A 53 -0.79 6.53 8.95
N ASN A 54 -0.40 7.46 9.83
CA ASN A 54 1.01 7.81 10.03
C ASN A 54 1.81 6.66 10.66
N CYS A 55 1.14 5.71 11.32
CA CYS A 55 1.80 4.52 11.83
C CYS A 55 2.39 3.63 10.72
N ILE A 56 1.95 3.81 9.46
CA ILE A 56 2.53 3.18 8.27
C ILE A 56 3.80 3.93 7.86
N THR A 57 4.84 3.79 8.69
CA THR A 57 6.16 4.39 8.49
C THR A 57 7.23 3.47 9.04
N PRO A 58 8.36 3.27 8.33
CA PRO A 58 9.52 2.59 8.91
C PRO A 58 9.89 3.16 10.30
N GLY A 59 10.20 2.27 11.23
CA GLY A 59 10.56 2.61 12.61
C GLY A 59 9.40 2.66 13.62
N THR A 60 8.14 2.50 13.18
CA THR A 60 7.00 2.41 14.11
C THR A 60 6.82 0.99 14.67
N PRO A 61 6.25 0.83 15.87
CA PRO A 61 5.88 -0.49 16.40
C PRO A 61 4.90 -1.24 15.49
N PHE A 62 4.02 -0.51 14.78
CA PHE A 62 3.11 -1.09 13.81
C PHE A 62 3.85 -1.83 12.69
N MET A 63 4.84 -1.19 12.06
CA MET A 63 5.60 -1.82 10.97
C MET A 63 6.46 -2.98 11.45
N ALA A 64 6.98 -2.94 12.68
CA ALA A 64 7.69 -4.07 13.28
C ALA A 64 6.79 -5.29 13.45
N ARG A 65 5.59 -5.10 14.00
CA ARG A 65 4.57 -6.15 14.14
C ARG A 65 4.09 -6.67 12.79
N LEU A 66 3.88 -5.79 11.82
CA LEU A 66 3.49 -6.18 10.47
C LEU A 66 4.53 -7.11 9.83
N ALA A 67 5.82 -6.80 9.98
CA ALA A 67 6.89 -7.65 9.46
C ALA A 67 6.89 -9.04 10.12
N GLU A 68 6.66 -9.13 11.43
CA GLU A 68 6.53 -10.40 12.15
C GLU A 68 5.33 -11.21 11.64
N CYS A 69 4.15 -10.59 11.53
CA CYS A 69 2.95 -11.23 10.99
C CYS A 69 3.16 -11.75 9.56
N LEU A 70 3.84 -10.99 8.69
CA LEU A 70 4.14 -11.41 7.33
C LEU A 70 5.10 -12.59 7.28
N ARG A 71 6.14 -12.61 8.12
CA ARG A 71 7.06 -13.75 8.21
C ARG A 71 6.34 -15.00 8.67
N TYR A 72 5.47 -14.88 9.68
CA TYR A 72 4.63 -15.99 10.13
C TYR A 72 3.71 -16.49 9.02
N TRP A 73 3.02 -15.59 8.32
CA TRP A 73 2.12 -15.95 7.22
C TRP A 73 2.86 -16.66 6.07
N ILE A 74 4.04 -16.17 5.68
CA ILE A 74 4.88 -16.83 4.68
C ILE A 74 5.28 -18.24 5.15
N ALA A 75 5.70 -18.38 6.40
CA ALA A 75 6.07 -19.68 6.96
C ALA A 75 4.88 -20.64 7.00
N ASP A 76 3.69 -20.18 7.38
CA ASP A 76 2.47 -20.97 7.32
C ASP A 76 2.19 -21.45 5.89
N LYS A 77 2.19 -20.54 4.90
CA LYS A 77 1.92 -20.88 3.50
C LYS A 77 2.91 -21.89 2.92
N LEU A 78 4.20 -21.75 3.25
CA LEU A 78 5.23 -22.70 2.82
C LEU A 78 5.05 -24.10 3.42
N ASN A 79 4.42 -24.22 4.59
CA ASN A 79 4.19 -25.51 5.27
C ASN A 79 2.83 -26.13 4.93
N THR A 80 1.80 -25.32 4.67
CA THR A 80 0.42 -25.80 4.47
C THR A 80 0.09 -26.04 2.99
N GLU A 81 0.71 -25.29 2.08
CA GLU A 81 0.32 -25.27 0.67
C GLU A 81 1.53 -25.54 -0.26
N PRO A 82 1.64 -26.75 -0.84
CA PRO A 82 2.78 -27.15 -1.67
C PRO A 82 3.06 -26.23 -2.88
N GLY A 83 2.04 -25.55 -3.39
CA GLY A 83 2.14 -24.64 -4.54
C GLY A 83 2.99 -23.40 -4.30
N TRP A 84 3.28 -23.04 -3.04
CA TRP A 84 4.08 -21.85 -2.72
C TRP A 84 5.57 -22.13 -2.50
N LYS A 85 6.02 -23.37 -2.73
CA LYS A 85 7.42 -23.73 -2.55
C LYS A 85 8.30 -22.82 -3.42
N ASN A 86 9.27 -22.14 -2.79
CA ASN A 86 10.19 -21.16 -3.39
C ASN A 86 9.54 -19.87 -3.95
N ALA A 87 8.32 -19.51 -3.51
CA ALA A 87 7.58 -18.38 -4.09
C ALA A 87 7.87 -17.00 -3.44
N PHE A 88 8.54 -16.93 -2.29
CA PHE A 88 8.56 -15.72 -1.47
C PHE A 88 9.96 -15.12 -1.26
N ILE A 89 10.03 -13.79 -1.38
CA ILE A 89 11.11 -12.94 -0.88
C ILE A 89 10.44 -11.78 -0.13
N LEU A 90 10.84 -11.54 1.11
CA LEU A 90 10.31 -10.43 1.92
C LEU A 90 11.38 -9.35 2.12
N SER A 91 11.07 -8.13 1.69
CA SER A 91 11.86 -6.92 1.97
C SER A 91 11.02 -5.92 2.76
N ASP A 92 11.05 -6.03 4.08
CA ASP A 92 10.21 -5.23 4.98
C ASP A 92 10.71 -3.77 5.14
N ALA A 93 10.12 -3.06 6.10
CA ALA A 93 10.40 -1.66 6.39
C ALA A 93 11.79 -1.40 7.02
N SER A 94 12.48 -2.43 7.54
CA SER A 94 13.84 -2.26 8.05
C SER A 94 14.88 -2.21 6.93
N VAL A 95 14.54 -2.70 5.73
CA VAL A 95 15.41 -2.59 4.55
C VAL A 95 15.24 -1.21 3.90
N PRO A 96 16.31 -0.39 3.84
CA PRO A 96 16.24 0.94 3.26
C PRO A 96 15.84 0.91 1.78
N GLY A 97 14.98 1.84 1.39
CA GLY A 97 14.50 1.99 0.02
C GLY A 97 12.99 2.17 -0.03
N GLU A 98 12.49 2.71 -1.12
CA GLU A 98 11.04 2.73 -1.39
C GLU A 98 10.63 1.39 -1.97
N GLY A 99 9.42 0.91 -1.65
CA GLY A 99 8.97 -0.42 -2.06
C GLY A 99 9.08 -0.64 -3.56
N GLU A 100 8.56 0.30 -4.36
CA GLU A 100 8.64 0.26 -5.83
C GLU A 100 10.09 0.23 -6.33
N HIS A 101 10.97 1.07 -5.78
CA HIS A 101 12.37 1.11 -6.18
C HIS A 101 13.13 -0.15 -5.78
N LYS A 102 12.85 -0.75 -4.62
CA LYS A 102 13.45 -2.03 -4.20
C LYS A 102 13.08 -3.17 -5.16
N ILE A 103 11.83 -3.20 -5.63
CA ILE A 103 11.38 -4.17 -6.64
C ILE A 103 12.12 -3.93 -7.96
N MET A 104 12.19 -2.68 -8.41
CA MET A 104 12.86 -2.34 -9.67
C MET A 104 14.37 -2.62 -9.62
N ASP A 105 15.03 -2.38 -8.48
CA ASP A 105 16.43 -2.74 -8.24
C ASP A 105 16.64 -4.26 -8.31
N PHE A 106 15.73 -5.04 -7.72
CA PHE A 106 15.77 -6.49 -7.79
C PHE A 106 15.65 -6.99 -9.24
N ILE A 107 14.69 -6.49 -10.00
CA ILE A 107 14.49 -6.87 -11.42
C ILE A 107 15.74 -6.51 -12.25
N ARG A 108 16.29 -5.30 -12.10
CA ARG A 108 17.51 -4.89 -12.80
C ARG A 108 18.72 -5.74 -12.43
N ALA A 109 18.87 -6.10 -11.16
CA ALA A 109 19.96 -6.96 -10.71
C ALA A 109 19.83 -8.37 -11.28
N GLN A 110 18.61 -8.92 -11.34
CA GLN A 110 18.36 -10.21 -12.00
C GLN A 110 18.69 -10.13 -13.48
N ARG A 111 18.20 -9.12 -14.20
CA ARG A 111 18.48 -8.94 -15.64
C ARG A 111 19.98 -8.86 -15.97
N GLY A 112 20.78 -8.28 -15.09
CA GLY A 112 22.25 -8.22 -15.24
C GLY A 112 22.96 -9.56 -15.02
N SER A 113 22.27 -10.58 -14.49
CA SER A 113 22.83 -11.91 -14.25
C SER A 113 22.87 -12.73 -15.55
N PRO A 114 23.95 -13.49 -15.82
CA PRO A 114 24.02 -14.39 -16.96
C PRO A 114 23.02 -15.56 -16.88
N TYR A 115 22.42 -15.80 -15.71
CA TYR A 115 21.46 -16.89 -15.46
C TYR A 115 20.00 -16.45 -15.58
N HIS A 116 19.74 -15.17 -15.90
CA HIS A 116 18.38 -14.67 -16.01
C HIS A 116 17.73 -15.11 -17.33
N ASP A 117 16.49 -15.59 -17.24
CA ASP A 117 15.65 -15.89 -18.40
C ASP A 117 15.03 -14.59 -18.95
N PRO A 118 15.42 -14.15 -20.17
CA PRO A 118 14.88 -12.92 -20.77
C PRO A 118 13.37 -12.95 -21.05
N ASN A 119 12.74 -14.14 -20.99
CA ASN A 119 11.31 -14.30 -21.19
C ASN A 119 10.53 -14.39 -19.87
N THR A 120 11.16 -14.04 -18.74
CA THR A 120 10.47 -13.99 -17.44
C THR A 120 9.27 -13.03 -17.51
N CYS A 121 8.09 -13.52 -17.13
CA CYS A 121 6.88 -12.72 -17.07
C CYS A 121 6.74 -12.04 -15.70
N HIS A 122 6.82 -10.71 -15.67
CA HIS A 122 6.71 -9.91 -14.45
C HIS A 122 5.28 -9.37 -14.28
N VAL A 123 4.77 -9.44 -13.06
CA VAL A 123 3.52 -8.77 -12.67
C VAL A 123 3.80 -7.94 -11.41
N ILE A 124 3.60 -6.63 -11.48
CA ILE A 124 3.69 -5.74 -10.31
C ILE A 124 2.30 -5.29 -9.88
N TYR A 125 2.02 -5.37 -8.58
CA TYR A 125 0.80 -4.85 -8.00
C TYR A 125 1.06 -3.50 -7.33
N GLY A 126 0.21 -2.51 -7.61
CA GLY A 126 0.18 -1.27 -6.84
C GLY A 126 -0.59 -0.14 -7.53
N LEU A 127 -1.07 0.81 -6.73
CA LEU A 127 -1.95 1.89 -7.19
C LEU A 127 -1.18 3.09 -7.77
N ASP A 128 0.14 3.18 -7.52
CA ASP A 128 0.95 4.32 -7.94
C ASP A 128 1.09 4.37 -9.47
N ALA A 129 0.84 5.54 -10.05
CA ALA A 129 0.94 5.78 -11.50
C ALA A 129 2.37 5.51 -12.02
N ASP A 130 3.36 5.82 -11.19
CA ASP A 130 4.80 5.69 -11.47
C ASP A 130 5.20 4.26 -11.86
N LEU A 131 4.46 3.24 -11.40
CA LEU A 131 4.72 1.84 -11.74
C LEU A 131 4.71 1.57 -13.24
N ILE A 132 3.93 2.31 -14.05
CA ILE A 132 3.93 2.12 -15.51
C ILE A 132 5.29 2.53 -16.08
N MET A 133 5.76 3.72 -15.72
CA MET A 133 7.03 4.25 -16.21
C MET A 133 8.22 3.45 -15.67
N LEU A 134 8.16 3.05 -14.40
CA LEU A 134 9.17 2.18 -13.80
C LEU A 134 9.23 0.81 -14.48
N SER A 135 8.08 0.22 -14.84
CA SER A 135 8.01 -1.05 -15.55
C SER A 135 8.64 -0.95 -16.94
N LEU A 136 8.33 0.11 -17.70
CA LEU A 136 8.95 0.36 -19.01
C LEU A 136 10.47 0.53 -18.90
N ALA A 137 10.95 1.22 -17.86
CA ALA A 137 12.37 1.44 -17.61
C ALA A 137 13.14 0.17 -17.22
N THR A 138 12.46 -0.94 -16.93
CA THR A 138 13.14 -2.23 -16.69
C THR A 138 13.67 -2.87 -17.98
N HIS A 139 13.13 -2.50 -19.14
CA HIS A 139 13.41 -3.13 -20.43
C HIS A 139 13.09 -4.64 -20.49
N GLU A 140 12.18 -5.11 -19.62
CA GLU A 140 11.64 -6.46 -19.68
C GLU A 140 10.46 -6.52 -20.68
N PRO A 141 10.46 -7.44 -21.65
CA PRO A 141 9.44 -7.49 -22.70
C PRO A 141 8.07 -7.95 -22.19
N HIS A 142 8.04 -8.77 -21.14
CA HIS A 142 6.82 -9.35 -20.58
C HIS A 142 6.55 -8.78 -19.20
N PHE A 143 6.00 -7.56 -19.15
CA PHE A 143 5.69 -6.86 -17.90
C PHE A 143 4.23 -6.42 -17.85
N LYS A 144 3.50 -6.79 -16.79
CA LYS A 144 2.12 -6.35 -16.53
C LYS A 144 2.03 -5.58 -15.21
N VAL A 145 1.19 -4.55 -15.19
CA VAL A 145 0.84 -3.81 -13.97
C VAL A 145 -0.59 -4.20 -13.56
N LEU A 146 -0.74 -4.79 -12.39
CA LEU A 146 -2.03 -5.15 -11.80
C LEU A 146 -2.49 -4.05 -10.84
N ARG A 147 -3.71 -3.55 -11.04
CA ARG A 147 -4.34 -2.54 -10.18
C ARG A 147 -5.81 -2.89 -9.95
N GLU A 148 -6.36 -2.40 -8.86
CA GLU A 148 -7.81 -2.38 -8.67
C GLU A 148 -8.45 -1.46 -9.71
N ASP A 149 -9.66 -1.82 -10.15
CA ASP A 149 -10.41 -1.01 -11.10
C ASP A 149 -10.89 0.28 -10.40
N VAL A 150 -10.34 1.41 -10.82
CA VAL A 150 -10.72 2.74 -10.31
C VAL A 150 -12.17 3.11 -10.65
N PHE A 151 -12.80 2.42 -11.61
CA PHE A 151 -14.21 2.60 -11.98
C PHE A 151 -15.13 1.57 -11.32
N PHE A 152 -14.63 0.73 -10.40
CA PHE A 152 -15.43 -0.33 -9.76
C PHE A 152 -16.68 0.19 -9.02
N GLN A 153 -16.66 1.45 -8.57
CA GLN A 153 -17.81 2.10 -7.92
C GLN A 153 -18.95 2.49 -8.88
N GLU A 154 -18.73 2.49 -10.20
CA GLU A 154 -19.77 2.84 -11.20
C GLU A 154 -20.66 1.65 -11.59
N GLY A 155 -20.53 0.49 -10.93
CA GLY A 155 -21.44 -0.66 -11.10
C GLY A 155 -21.36 -1.37 -12.45
N ILE A 156 -20.47 -0.96 -13.35
CA ILE A 156 -20.24 -1.64 -14.63
C ILE A 156 -19.19 -2.73 -14.40
N TYR A 157 -19.66 -3.95 -14.14
CA TYR A 157 -18.82 -5.15 -14.08
C TYR A 157 -18.19 -5.37 -15.47
N ARG A 158 -17.02 -4.78 -15.72
CA ARG A 158 -16.15 -5.17 -16.83
C ARG A 158 -15.16 -6.16 -16.25
N GLY A 159 -15.27 -7.42 -16.64
CA GLY A 159 -14.40 -8.49 -16.15
C GLY A 159 -12.91 -8.16 -16.31
N CYS A 160 -12.08 -8.91 -15.61
CA CYS A 160 -10.62 -8.78 -15.69
C CYS A 160 -10.15 -9.06 -17.13
N PHE A 161 -9.59 -8.05 -17.81
CA PHE A 161 -8.94 -8.21 -19.10
C PHE A 161 -7.45 -8.47 -18.87
N ILE A 162 -6.99 -9.68 -19.22
CA ILE A 162 -5.59 -10.16 -19.11
C ILE A 162 -4.78 -9.78 -20.35
#